data_AF-A0A956HNL7-F1
#
_entry.id   AF-A0A956HNL7-F1
#
_cell.length_a   1.000
_cell.length_b   1.000
_cell.length_c   1.000
_cell.angle_alpha   90.00
_cell.angle_beta   90.00
_cell.angle_gamma   90.00
#
_symmetry.space_group_name_H-M   'P 1'
#
loop_
_entity.id
_entity.type
_entity.pdbx_description
1 polymer ?
#
loop_
_entity_poly.entity_id
_entity_poly.type
_entity_poly.pdbx_seq_one_letter_code
_entity_poly.pdbx_strand_id
1 'polypeptide(L)'
;MQGPIERPWDHTGFVFAALPSLTFGLHKIPSIDNTLFFGGTVGPPGPRPRRWAVGYQPTFSFGGAERYAAGIFTHRHHLLAMVVGERHLFASLGGGAAFLHGPAVVVELEGRLGYVFGKPPLGRALGVIGLMTRVGWNLGKQELYPLPQFGLFVGVICL
;
A
#
# COMPACT_ATOMS: atom_id res chain seq x y z
N MET A 1 -23.30 17.75 35.72
CA MET A 1 -22.38 16.63 35.45
C MET A 1 -22.14 16.60 33.95
N GLN A 2 -20.98 17.07 33.50
CA GLN A 2 -20.58 16.92 32.09
C GLN A 2 -20.06 15.49 31.93
N GLY A 3 -20.66 14.71 31.04
CA GLY A 3 -20.18 13.37 30.69
C GLY A 3 -18.75 13.43 30.15
N PRO A 4 -18.03 12.29 30.12
CA PRO A 4 -16.69 12.25 29.55
C PRO A 4 -16.71 12.80 28.12
N ILE A 5 -15.83 13.77 27.85
CA ILE A 5 -15.60 14.29 26.50
C ILE A 5 -14.91 13.15 25.73
N GLU A 6 -15.70 12.34 25.01
CA GLU A 6 -15.17 11.40 24.03
C GLU A 6 -14.36 12.19 23.02
N ARG A 7 -13.05 11.96 22.97
CA ARG A 7 -12.21 12.61 21.98
C ARG A 7 -12.43 11.87 20.66
N PRO A 8 -12.45 12.56 19.51
CA PRO A 8 -12.67 11.93 18.21
C PRO A 8 -11.71 10.77 17.87
N TRP A 9 -10.60 10.67 18.59
CA TRP A 9 -9.52 9.70 18.41
C TRP A 9 -9.57 8.51 19.37
N ASP A 10 -10.51 8.45 20.32
CA ASP A 10 -10.56 7.36 21.33
C ASP A 10 -10.99 5.99 20.74
N HIS A 11 -11.21 5.92 19.42
CA HIS A 11 -11.63 4.72 18.70
C HIS A 11 -10.74 4.34 17.51
N THR A 12 -9.55 4.94 17.39
CA THR A 12 -8.60 4.65 16.30
C THR A 12 -7.70 3.47 16.68
N GLY A 13 -7.90 2.33 16.02
CA GLY A 13 -6.99 1.19 16.11
C GLY A 13 -5.77 1.43 15.23
N PHE A 14 -4.57 1.10 15.73
CA PHE A 14 -3.37 1.09 14.91
C PHE A 14 -3.40 -0.11 13.97
N VAL A 15 -3.07 0.12 12.70
CA VAL A 15 -3.01 -0.92 11.67
C VAL A 15 -1.60 -0.99 11.09
N PHE A 16 -1.07 -2.20 11.05
CA PHE A 16 0.18 -2.52 10.40
C PHE A 16 -0.07 -3.53 9.27
N ALA A 17 0.61 -3.38 8.14
CA ALA A 17 0.62 -4.44 7.14
C ALA A 17 2.00 -4.60 6.50
N ALA A 18 2.37 -5.84 6.21
CA ALA A 18 3.49 -6.17 5.34
C ALA A 18 2.93 -6.76 4.04
N LEU A 19 3.22 -6.13 2.90
CA LEU A 19 2.61 -6.43 1.61
C LEU A 19 3.67 -6.63 0.51
N PRO A 20 4.64 -7.56 0.67
CA PRO A 20 5.62 -7.81 -0.38
C PRO A 20 4.95 -8.17 -1.71
N SER A 21 5.51 -7.66 -2.80
CA SER A 21 4.99 -7.88 -4.14
C SER A 21 6.07 -8.11 -5.17
N LEU A 22 5.70 -8.85 -6.22
CA LEU A 22 6.47 -8.99 -7.43
C LEU A 22 5.80 -8.17 -8.52
N THR A 23 6.51 -7.16 -9.04
CA THR A 23 5.99 -6.23 -10.04
C THR A 23 6.68 -6.40 -11.38
N PHE A 24 5.91 -6.17 -12.43
CA PHE A 24 6.29 -6.25 -13.83
C PHE A 24 5.97 -4.91 -14.48
N GLY A 25 6.95 -4.34 -15.16
CA GLY A 25 6.81 -3.12 -15.95
C GLY A 25 7.09 -3.39 -17.43
N LEU A 26 7.57 -2.37 -18.13
CA LEU A 26 7.96 -2.50 -19.54
C LEU A 26 9.29 -3.28 -19.73
N HIS A 27 10.10 -3.37 -18.69
CA HIS A 27 11.35 -4.13 -18.72
C HIS A 27 11.11 -5.62 -18.43
N LYS A 28 11.96 -6.48 -19.03
CA LYS A 28 11.86 -7.94 -18.92
C LYS A 28 12.16 -8.51 -17.53
N ILE A 29 12.84 -7.74 -16.68
CA ILE A 29 13.24 -8.16 -15.34
C ILE A 29 12.22 -7.60 -14.36
N PRO A 30 11.55 -8.44 -13.55
CA PRO A 30 10.61 -7.97 -12.54
C PRO A 30 11.33 -7.25 -11.38
N SER A 31 10.55 -6.61 -10.51
CA SER A 31 11.03 -6.03 -9.26
C SER A 31 10.36 -6.67 -8.07
N ILE A 32 11.15 -6.86 -7.02
CA ILE A 32 10.66 -7.26 -5.70
C ILE A 32 10.46 -5.98 -4.90
N ASP A 33 9.22 -5.77 -4.47
CA ASP A 33 8.80 -4.64 -3.66
C ASP A 33 8.55 -5.12 -2.25
N ASN A 34 9.27 -4.55 -1.29
CA ASN A 34 9.08 -4.78 0.14
C ASN A 34 8.28 -3.61 0.71
N THR A 35 6.97 -3.79 0.77
CA THR A 35 6.02 -2.78 1.21
C THR A 35 5.63 -2.99 2.67
N LEU A 36 5.73 -1.92 3.47
CA LEU A 36 5.19 -1.87 4.82
C LEU A 36 4.14 -0.76 4.88
N PHE A 37 3.13 -0.92 5.72
CA PHE A 37 2.12 0.09 5.99
C PHE A 37 2.03 0.34 7.50
N PHE A 38 1.90 1.60 7.85
CA PHE A 38 1.66 2.06 9.21
C PHE A 38 0.54 3.10 9.19
N GLY A 39 -0.56 2.85 9.88
CA GLY A 39 -1.71 3.74 9.85
C GLY A 39 -2.68 3.55 10.99
N GLY A 40 -3.79 4.25 10.92
CA GLY A 40 -4.88 4.18 11.88
C GLY A 40 -6.22 3.92 11.19
N THR A 41 -7.12 3.21 11.87
CA THR A 41 -8.49 3.08 11.40
C THR A 41 -9.19 4.42 11.43
N VAL A 42 -9.81 4.81 10.34
CA VAL A 42 -10.67 5.99 10.21
C VAL A 42 -12.11 5.55 9.96
N GLY A 43 -13.04 6.12 10.70
CA GLY A 43 -14.46 5.81 10.60
C GLY A 43 -15.22 6.17 11.88
N PRO A 44 -16.56 6.23 11.83
CA PRO A 44 -17.37 6.53 12.99
C PRO A 44 -17.17 5.49 14.11
N PRO A 45 -17.27 5.89 15.39
CA PRO A 45 -17.29 4.97 16.52
C PRO A 45 -18.37 3.90 16.33
N GLY A 46 -18.05 2.65 16.60
CA GLY A 46 -19.02 1.54 16.52
C GLY A 46 -18.48 0.27 15.86
N PRO A 47 -19.22 -0.86 15.99
CA PRO A 47 -18.76 -2.21 15.63
C PRO A 47 -18.76 -2.49 14.12
N ARG A 48 -18.69 -1.46 13.27
CA ARG A 48 -18.86 -1.66 11.82
C ARG A 48 -17.67 -2.41 11.22
N PRO A 49 -17.92 -3.44 10.40
CA PRO A 49 -16.89 -4.30 9.82
C PRO A 49 -16.08 -3.64 8.69
N ARG A 50 -16.38 -2.40 8.32
CA ARG A 50 -15.76 -1.69 7.18
C ARG A 50 -15.07 -0.40 7.63
N ARG A 51 -14.01 -0.54 8.42
CA ARG A 51 -13.15 0.59 8.76
C ARG A 51 -12.04 0.68 7.73
N TRP A 52 -11.90 1.84 7.12
CA TRP A 52 -10.72 2.14 6.33
C TRP A 52 -9.55 2.36 7.28
N ALA A 53 -8.36 1.91 6.92
CA ALA A 53 -7.11 2.31 7.54
C ALA A 53 -6.43 3.30 6.61
N VAL A 54 -6.06 4.46 7.13
CA VAL A 54 -5.30 5.46 6.39
C VAL A 54 -3.94 5.62 7.06
N GLY A 55 -2.89 5.68 6.25
CA GLY A 55 -1.55 5.69 6.77
C GLY A 55 -0.48 5.90 5.71
N TYR A 56 0.75 5.70 6.16
CA TYR A 56 1.96 5.86 5.39
C TYR A 56 2.52 4.49 5.00
N GLN A 57 2.97 4.39 3.75
CA GLN A 57 3.47 3.16 3.16
C GLN A 57 4.84 3.40 2.53
N PRO A 58 5.95 3.09 3.24
CA PRO A 58 7.25 2.98 2.60
C PRO A 58 7.34 1.69 1.77
N THR A 59 7.99 1.76 0.62
CA THR A 59 8.30 0.58 -0.19
C THR A 59 9.72 0.63 -0.68
N PHE A 60 10.43 -0.47 -0.50
CA PHE A 60 11.79 -0.67 -1.00
C PHE A 60 11.76 -1.68 -2.13
N SER A 61 12.17 -1.23 -3.30
CA SER A 61 12.05 -2.00 -4.52
C SER A 61 13.42 -2.30 -5.09
N PHE A 62 13.61 -3.56 -5.46
CA PHE A 62 14.84 -4.07 -6.05
C PHE A 62 14.51 -4.84 -7.33
N GLY A 63 15.08 -4.42 -8.45
CA GLY A 63 14.91 -5.11 -9.72
C GLY A 63 14.86 -4.17 -10.91
N GLY A 64 14.23 -4.65 -11.99
CA GLY A 64 14.24 -3.98 -13.27
C GLY A 64 12.88 -3.53 -13.78
N ALA A 65 11.78 -3.71 -13.03
CA ALA A 65 10.44 -3.30 -13.47
C ALA A 65 10.34 -1.77 -13.67
N GLU A 66 11.27 -1.04 -13.08
CA GLU A 66 11.46 0.39 -13.22
C GLU A 66 12.09 0.75 -14.56
N ARG A 67 11.46 1.70 -15.26
CA ARG A 67 11.79 2.17 -16.63
C ARG A 67 13.25 2.60 -16.83
N TYR A 68 13.99 2.85 -15.76
CA TYR A 68 15.26 3.58 -15.83
C TYR A 68 16.51 2.79 -15.56
N ALA A 69 16.44 1.48 -15.28
CA ALA A 69 17.58 0.54 -15.14
C ALA A 69 18.79 1.01 -14.29
N ALA A 70 18.74 2.19 -13.68
CA ALA A 70 19.82 2.88 -13.01
C ALA A 70 19.70 2.80 -11.48
N GLY A 71 18.64 2.18 -10.97
CA GLY A 71 18.47 1.90 -9.56
C GLY A 71 18.21 0.42 -9.37
N ILE A 72 19.26 -0.32 -8.98
CA ILE A 72 19.11 -1.63 -8.32
C ILE A 72 18.20 -1.48 -7.07
N PHE A 73 18.03 -0.24 -6.60
CA PHE A 73 17.21 0.16 -5.47
C PHE A 73 16.38 1.40 -5.80
N THR A 74 15.07 1.33 -5.52
CA THR A 74 14.13 2.47 -5.56
C THR A 74 13.37 2.50 -4.24
N HIS A 75 13.24 3.68 -3.63
CA HIS A 75 12.45 3.86 -2.42
C HIS A 75 11.23 4.73 -2.73
N ARG A 76 10.07 4.30 -2.23
CA ARG A 76 8.76 4.87 -2.53
C ARG A 76 8.03 5.23 -1.26
N HIS A 77 7.31 6.33 -1.34
CA HIS A 77 6.61 6.94 -0.21
C HIS A 77 5.17 7.21 -0.63
N HIS A 78 4.24 6.38 -0.15
CA HIS A 78 2.81 6.53 -0.44
C HIS A 78 2.03 6.91 0.80
N LEU A 79 1.01 7.75 0.63
CA LEU A 79 -0.13 7.81 1.53
C LEU A 79 -1.18 6.85 0.98
N LEU A 80 -1.62 5.91 1.82
CA LEU A 80 -2.46 4.80 1.42
C LEU A 80 -3.72 4.76 2.29
N ALA A 81 -4.86 4.51 1.65
CA ALA A 81 -6.07 4.06 2.28
C ALA A 81 -6.30 2.59 1.94
N MET A 82 -6.54 1.74 2.93
CA MET A 82 -6.89 0.34 2.73
C MET A 82 -8.10 -0.09 3.54
N VAL A 83 -8.75 -1.16 3.10
CA VAL A 83 -9.92 -1.73 3.78
C VAL A 83 -9.90 -3.24 3.66
N VAL A 84 -10.22 -3.91 4.77
CA VAL A 84 -10.62 -5.31 4.79
C VAL A 84 -12.14 -5.30 4.76
N GLY A 85 -12.71 -5.70 3.64
CA GLY A 85 -14.15 -5.74 3.41
C GLY A 85 -14.79 -7.03 3.93
N GLU A 86 -16.11 -7.07 3.83
CA GLU A 86 -16.88 -8.29 4.04
C GLU A 86 -16.55 -9.32 2.95
N ARG A 87 -16.75 -10.61 3.24
CA ARG A 87 -16.49 -11.72 2.31
C ARG A 87 -15.04 -11.85 1.86
N HIS A 88 -14.09 -11.65 2.79
CA HIS A 88 -12.67 -11.90 2.52
C HIS A 88 -12.08 -11.00 1.43
N LEU A 89 -12.61 -9.78 1.25
CA LEU A 89 -12.10 -8.84 0.24
C LEU A 89 -11.08 -7.90 0.86
N PHE A 90 -9.99 -7.63 0.15
CA PHE A 90 -9.04 -6.56 0.45
C PHE A 90 -9.01 -5.56 -0.69
N ALA A 91 -8.95 -4.28 -0.35
CA ALA A 91 -8.67 -3.21 -1.31
C ALA A 91 -7.76 -2.16 -0.68
N SER A 92 -6.85 -1.61 -1.47
CA SER A 92 -6.09 -0.41 -1.09
C SER A 92 -5.87 0.51 -2.29
N LEU A 93 -5.81 1.81 -2.02
CA LEU A 93 -5.47 2.84 -2.99
C LEU A 93 -4.60 3.89 -2.30
N GLY A 94 -3.53 4.32 -2.96
CA GLY A 94 -2.66 5.36 -2.45
C GLY A 94 -1.92 6.10 -3.54
N GLY A 95 -1.40 7.26 -3.18
CA GLY A 95 -0.63 8.12 -4.06
C GLY A 95 0.62 8.61 -3.35
N GLY A 96 1.68 8.89 -4.12
CA GLY A 96 2.98 9.15 -3.54
C GLY A 96 4.05 9.53 -4.54
N ALA A 97 5.29 9.38 -4.10
CA ALA A 97 6.46 9.61 -4.93
C ALA A 97 7.47 8.46 -4.79
N ALA A 98 8.12 8.13 -5.91
CA ALA A 98 9.28 7.27 -5.96
C ALA A 98 10.53 8.08 -6.25
N PHE A 99 11.59 7.75 -5.51
CA PHE A 99 12.91 8.33 -5.66
C PHE A 99 13.83 7.28 -6.25
N LEU A 100 14.22 7.54 -7.50
CA LEU A 100 15.19 6.71 -8.21
C LEU A 100 16.61 7.16 -7.85
N HIS A 101 17.59 6.34 -8.18
CA HIS A 101 18.98 6.77 -8.10
C HIS A 101 19.22 7.98 -9.03
N GLY A 102 19.62 9.13 -8.45
CA GLY A 102 19.77 10.41 -9.15
C GLY A 102 18.62 11.41 -8.89
N PRO A 103 18.57 12.57 -9.57
CA PRO A 103 17.59 13.63 -9.30
C PRO A 103 16.18 13.36 -9.89
N ALA A 104 15.81 12.10 -10.13
CA ALA A 104 14.55 11.75 -10.76
C ALA A 104 13.48 11.39 -9.72
N VAL A 105 12.44 12.23 -9.65
CA VAL A 105 11.22 12.00 -8.85
C VAL A 105 10.09 11.57 -9.78
N VAL A 106 9.41 10.48 -9.40
CA VAL A 106 8.25 9.95 -10.11
C VAL A 106 7.04 10.09 -9.20
N VAL A 107 5.96 10.69 -9.69
CA VAL A 107 4.67 10.70 -9.00
C VAL A 107 3.98 9.36 -9.26
N GLU A 108 3.51 8.68 -8.23
CA GLU A 108 2.93 7.35 -8.33
C GLU A 108 1.50 7.30 -7.77
N LEU A 109 0.66 6.51 -8.43
CA LEU A 109 -0.63 6.04 -7.92
C LEU A 109 -0.57 4.52 -7.86
N GLU A 110 -0.94 3.94 -6.72
CA GLU A 110 -0.88 2.50 -6.48
C GLU A 110 -2.23 1.98 -5.99
N GLY A 111 -2.71 0.89 -6.59
CA GLY A 111 -3.93 0.20 -6.21
C GLY A 111 -3.69 -1.29 -5.99
N ARG A 112 -4.36 -1.88 -5.00
CA ARG A 112 -4.37 -3.33 -4.76
C ARG A 112 -5.78 -3.84 -4.56
N LEU A 113 -6.03 -5.05 -5.05
CA LEU A 113 -7.25 -5.82 -4.81
C LEU A 113 -6.87 -7.26 -4.50
N GLY A 114 -7.46 -7.85 -3.48
CA GLY A 114 -7.07 -9.19 -3.05
C GLY A 114 -8.10 -9.93 -2.21
N TYR A 115 -7.72 -11.13 -1.83
CA TYR A 115 -8.47 -12.04 -0.99
C TYR A 115 -7.80 -12.18 0.38
N VAL A 116 -8.59 -12.10 1.45
CA VAL A 116 -8.16 -12.16 2.85
C VAL A 116 -8.47 -13.52 3.43
N PHE A 117 -7.46 -14.20 3.95
CA PHE A 117 -7.60 -15.54 4.53
C PHE A 117 -7.03 -15.60 5.93
N GLY A 118 -7.40 -16.67 6.64
CA GLY A 118 -7.14 -16.83 8.06
C GLY A 118 -8.37 -16.50 8.89
N LYS A 119 -8.58 -17.30 9.94
CA LYS A 119 -9.43 -16.92 11.07
C LYS A 119 -8.47 -16.37 12.14
N PRO A 120 -8.82 -15.36 12.93
CA PRO A 120 -7.99 -14.94 14.05
C PRO A 120 -8.36 -15.76 15.31
N PRO A 121 -7.71 -16.90 15.62
CA PRO A 121 -7.98 -17.63 16.86
C PRO A 121 -7.31 -16.98 18.07
N LEU A 122 -6.21 -16.24 17.91
CA LEU A 122 -5.44 -15.63 19.01
C LEU A 122 -4.50 -14.47 18.61
N GLY A 123 -4.61 -13.96 17.39
CA GLY A 123 -3.78 -12.85 16.91
C GLY A 123 -4.54 -12.05 15.86
N ARG A 124 -4.49 -10.73 15.94
CA ARG A 124 -5.21 -9.78 15.06
C ARG A 124 -4.63 -9.73 13.63
N ALA A 125 -4.01 -10.82 13.19
CA ALA A 125 -3.31 -10.93 11.93
C ALA A 125 -4.15 -11.71 10.90
N LEU A 126 -4.28 -11.14 9.70
CA LEU A 126 -4.99 -11.72 8.58
C LEU A 126 -4.02 -11.86 7.40
N GLY A 127 -4.03 -13.00 6.71
CA GLY A 127 -3.29 -13.18 5.48
C GLY A 127 -4.02 -12.51 4.31
N VAL A 128 -3.29 -12.02 3.32
CA VAL A 128 -3.86 -11.46 2.09
C VAL A 128 -3.03 -11.85 0.88
N ILE A 129 -3.68 -12.09 -0.25
CA ILE A 129 -3.04 -12.30 -1.55
C ILE A 129 -3.84 -11.61 -2.63
N GLY A 130 -3.20 -11.08 -3.66
CA GLY A 130 -3.94 -10.47 -4.76
C GLY A 130 -3.08 -9.82 -5.83
N LEU A 131 -3.73 -8.92 -6.55
CA LEU A 131 -3.15 -8.18 -7.66
C LEU A 131 -2.90 -6.72 -7.26
N MET A 132 -1.88 -6.14 -7.87
CA MET A 132 -1.59 -4.73 -7.74
C MET A 132 -1.38 -4.08 -9.10
N THR A 133 -1.72 -2.80 -9.17
CA THR A 133 -1.41 -1.92 -10.28
C THR A 133 -0.74 -0.67 -9.74
N ARG A 134 0.23 -0.15 -10.47
CA ARG A 134 0.90 1.10 -10.15
C ARG A 134 1.06 1.91 -11.42
N VAL A 135 0.81 3.20 -11.34
CA VAL A 135 0.97 4.12 -12.46
C VAL A 135 1.95 5.20 -12.01
N GLY A 136 3.07 5.33 -12.72
CA GLY A 136 4.14 6.27 -12.40
C GLY A 136 4.34 7.30 -13.51
N TRP A 137 4.54 8.57 -13.14
CA TRP A 137 4.86 9.66 -14.06
C TRP A 137 6.16 10.36 -13.64
N ASN A 138 7.21 10.25 -14.47
CA ASN A 138 8.48 10.93 -14.24
C ASN A 138 8.44 12.37 -14.78
N LEU A 139 8.19 13.32 -13.89
CA LEU A 139 8.18 14.74 -14.22
C LEU A 139 9.59 15.26 -14.56
N GLY A 140 10.63 14.73 -13.90
CA GLY A 140 12.02 15.16 -14.10
C GLY A 140 12.60 14.81 -15.46
N LYS A 141 12.05 13.80 -16.14
CA LYS A 141 12.45 13.38 -17.50
C LYS A 141 11.44 13.75 -18.58
N GLN A 142 10.45 14.60 -18.25
CA GLN A 142 9.41 15.05 -19.18
C GLN A 142 8.73 13.89 -19.92
N GLU A 143 8.36 12.85 -19.19
CA GLU A 143 7.62 11.73 -19.78
C GLU A 143 6.29 12.19 -20.37
N LEU A 144 6.02 11.78 -21.61
CA LEU A 144 4.79 12.12 -22.33
C LEU A 144 3.53 11.51 -21.71
N TYR A 145 3.65 10.31 -21.14
CA TYR A 145 2.54 9.55 -20.58
C TYR A 145 2.96 8.80 -19.32
N PRO A 146 2.07 8.67 -18.32
CA PRO A 146 2.32 7.85 -17.16
C PRO A 146 2.36 6.36 -17.57
N LEU A 147 3.22 5.59 -16.92
CA LEU A 147 3.39 4.19 -17.24
C LEU A 147 2.75 3.26 -16.21
N PRO A 148 2.04 2.22 -16.65
CA PRO A 148 1.54 1.20 -15.77
C PRO A 148 2.61 0.16 -15.42
N GLN A 149 2.51 -0.38 -14.21
CA GLN A 149 3.16 -1.57 -13.69
C GLN A 149 2.08 -2.45 -13.07
N PHE A 150 2.24 -3.76 -13.18
CA PHE A 150 1.30 -4.73 -12.65
C PHE A 150 2.04 -5.74 -11.79
N GLY A 151 1.41 -6.28 -10.77
CA GLY A 151 2.07 -7.22 -9.90
C GLY A 151 1.14 -8.12 -9.12
N LEU A 152 1.77 -9.08 -8.45
CA LEU A 152 1.15 -9.96 -7.48
C LEU A 152 1.70 -9.59 -6.11
N PHE A 153 0.84 -9.58 -5.10
CA PHE A 153 1.26 -9.36 -3.72
C PHE A 153 0.74 -10.47 -2.82
N VAL A 154 1.50 -10.74 -1.76
CA VAL A 154 1.12 -11.57 -0.63
C VAL A 154 1.48 -10.80 0.63
N GLY A 155 0.69 -10.94 1.68
CA GLY A 155 0.95 -10.13 2.87
C GLY A 155 0.19 -10.55 4.11
N VAL A 156 0.45 -9.81 5.17
CA VAL A 156 -0.17 -9.94 6.48
C VAL A 156 -0.63 -8.57 6.94
N ILE A 157 -1.85 -8.50 7.47
CA ILE A 157 -2.47 -7.28 8.01
C ILE A 157 -2.75 -7.52 9.50
N CYS A 158 -2.21 -6.65 10.35
CA CYS A 158 -2.46 -6.62 11.78
C CYS A 158 -3.39 -5.44 12.12
N LEU A 159 -4.59 -5.75 12.61
CA LEU A 159 -5.65 -4.79 12.97
C LEU A 159 -5.70 -4.48 14.49
#